data_AF-A0A3D5Q240-F1
#
_entry.id   AF-A0A3D5Q240-F1
#
_cell.length_a   1.000
_cell.length_b   1.000
_cell.length_c   1.000
_cell.angle_alpha   90.00
_cell.angle_beta   90.00
_cell.angle_gamma   90.00
#
_symmetry.space_group_name_H-M   'P 1'
#
loop_
_entity.id
_entity.type
_entity.pdbx_description
1 polymer ?
#
loop_
_entity_poly.entity_id
_entity_poly.type
_entity_poly.pdbx_seq_one_letter_code
_entity_poly.pdbx_strand_id
1 'polypeptide(L)' 'IKITRQEIGRIVGCSREMVGRVLKTLEDQGLVRVKGKTMVVYNTR' A
#
# COMPACT_ATOMS: atom_id res chain seq x y z
N ILE A 1 -8.54 -3.10 -4.57
CA ILE A 1 -7.46 -4.04 -4.94
C ILE A 1 -7.21 -4.98 -3.77
N LYS A 2 -7.12 -6.30 -4.01
CA LYS A 2 -6.70 -7.27 -2.98
C LYS A 2 -5.23 -7.60 -3.20
N ILE A 3 -4.36 -7.13 -2.32
CA ILE A 3 -2.91 -7.36 -2.40
C ILE A 3 -2.28 -7.28 -1.00
N THR A 4 -1.28 -8.12 -0.74
CA THR A 4 -0.53 -8.08 0.53
C THR A 4 0.69 -7.15 0.46
N ARG A 5 1.16 -6.67 1.61
CA ARG A 5 2.42 -5.90 1.69
C ARG A 5 3.64 -6.70 1.23
N GLN A 6 3.60 -8.03 1.40
CA GLN A 6 4.65 -8.93 0.90
C GLN A 6 4.66 -8.99 -0.62
N GLU A 7 3.49 -9.08 -1.26
CA GLU A 7 3.39 -9.06 -2.71
C GLU A 7 3.82 -7.72 -3.30
N ILE A 8 3.40 -6.60 -2.70
CA ILE A 8 3.91 -5.27 -3.09
C ILE A 8 5.43 -5.25 -2.99
N GLY A 9 5.99 -5.67 -1.85
CA GLY A 9 7.45 -5.70 -1.64
C GLY A 9 8.21 -6.57 -2.64
N ARG A 10 7.63 -7.71 -3.07
CA ARG A 10 8.20 -8.55 -4.14
C ARG A 10 8.19 -7.85 -5.51
N ILE A 11 7.15 -7.09 -5.80
CA ILE A 11 7.02 -6.35 -7.08
C ILE A 11 8.04 -5.20 -7.14
N VAL A 12 8.17 -4.42 -6.06
CA VAL A 12 9.04 -3.23 -6.04
C VAL A 12 10.46 -3.49 -5.52
N GLY A 13 10.76 -4.71 -5.06
CA GLY A 13 12.08 -5.10 -4.57
C GLY A 13 12.44 -4.55 -3.19
N CYS A 14 11.47 -4.39 -2.28
CA CYS A 14 11.73 -3.85 -0.94
C CYS A 14 11.08 -4.68 0.19
N SER A 15 11.50 -4.42 1.43
CA SER A 15 10.98 -5.15 2.59
C SER A 15 9.52 -4.80 2.88
N ARG A 16 8.78 -5.76 3.45
CA ARG A 16 7.38 -5.56 3.87
C ARG A 16 7.22 -4.37 4.83
N GLU A 17 8.27 -4.05 5.59
CA GLU A 17 8.30 -2.97 6.58
C GLU A 17 8.45 -1.61 5.91
N MET A 18 9.30 -1.52 4.88
CA MET A 18 9.40 -0.32 4.05
C MET A 18 8.07 -0.04 3.34
N VAL A 19 7.45 -1.06 2.75
CA VAL A 19 6.09 -0.94 2.18
C VAL A 19 5.09 -0.44 3.22
N GLY A 20 5.12 -0.98 4.43
CA GLY A 20 4.24 -0.56 5.52
C GLY A 20 4.37 0.93 5.86
N ARG A 21 5.60 1.45 5.93
CA ARG A 21 5.88 2.87 6.18
C ARG A 21 5.37 3.75 5.04
N VAL A 22 5.68 3.40 3.80
CA VAL A 22 5.23 4.17 2.62
C VAL A 22 3.70 4.19 2.51
N LEU A 23 3.04 3.04 2.71
CA LEU A 23 1.57 2.99 2.71
C LEU A 23 0.96 3.83 3.82
N LYS A 24 1.62 3.97 4.98
CA LYS A 24 1.14 4.83 6.05
C LYS A 24 1.24 6.30 5.66
N THR A 25 2.34 6.72 5.03
CA THR A 25 2.50 8.08 4.48
C THR A 25 1.43 8.38 3.43
N LEU A 26 1.19 7.47 2.49
CA LEU A 26 0.16 7.67 1.46
C LEU A 26 -1.26 7.69 2.03
N GLU A 27 -1.52 6.97 3.12
CA GLU A 27 -2.80 7.01 3.85
C GLU A 27 -3.00 8.34 4.58
N ASP A 28 -1.94 8.86 5.22
CA ASP A 28 -1.94 10.18 5.87
C ASP A 28 -2.20 11.31 4.86
N GLN A 29 -1.63 11.19 3.66
CA GLN A 29 -1.88 12.10 2.54
C GLN A 29 -3.28 11.94 1.89
N GLY A 30 -4.09 10.99 2.34
CA GLY A 30 -5.42 10.73 1.78
C GLY A 30 -5.41 10.21 0.35
N LEU A 31 -4.31 9.61 -0.11
CA LEU A 31 -4.16 9.06 -1.47
C LEU A 31 -4.62 7.61 -1.56
N VAL A 32 -4.48 6.86 -0.46
CA VAL A 32 -4.90 5.46 -0.36
C VAL A 32 -5.57 5.18 0.98
N ARG A 33 -6.37 4.12 1.03
CA ARG A 33 -6.88 3.54 2.27
C ARG A 33 -6.59 2.05 2.32
N VAL A 34 -6.01 1.57 3.43
CA VAL A 34 -5.63 0.16 3.56
C VAL A 34 -6.37 -0.51 4.72
N LYS A 35 -7.00 -1.65 4.45
CA LYS A 35 -7.63 -2.52 5.46
C LYS A 35 -7.18 -3.97 5.22
N GLY A 36 -6.14 -4.39 5.96
CA GLY A 36 -5.57 -5.73 5.80
C GLY A 36 -5.02 -5.95 4.39
N LYS A 37 -5.58 -6.93 3.66
CA LYS A 37 -5.23 -7.21 2.25
C LYS A 37 -6.01 -6.36 1.25
N THR A 38 -6.99 -5.57 1.71
CA THR A 38 -7.83 -4.75 0.83
C THR A 38 -7.30 -3.32 0.83
N MET A 39 -7.04 -2.79 -0.38
CA MET A 39 -6.60 -1.42 -0.59
C MET A 39 -7.54 -0.70 -1.56
N VAL A 40 -7.85 0.56 -1.25
CA VAL A 40 -8.56 1.50 -2.12
C VAL A 40 -7.58 2.62 -2.48
N VAL A 41 -7.50 2.96 -3.77
CA VAL A 41 -6.69 4.08 -4.27
C VAL A 41 -7.66 5.15 -4.73
N TYR A 42 -7.45 6.39 -4.30
CA TYR A 42 -8.29 7.51 -4.67
C TYR A 42 -7.80 8.18 -5.96
N ASN A 43 -8.67 8.92 -6.63
CA ASN A 43 -8.35 9.70 -7.84
C ASN A 43 -7.76 8.90 -9.02
N THR A 44 -7.96 7.59 -9.05
CA THR A 44 -7.57 6.76 -10.19
C THR A 44 -8.68 6.82 -11.23
N ARG A 45 -8.44 7.52 -12.34
CA ARG A 45 -9.24 7.41 -13.57
C ARG A 45 -8.54 6.48 -14.54
#